data_AF-A0A519Z9Q1-F1
#
_entry.id   AF-A0A519Z9Q1-F1
#
_cell.length_a   1.000
_cell.length_b   1.000
_cell.length_c   1.000
_cell.angle_alpha   90.00
_cell.angle_beta   90.00
_cell.angle_gamma   90.00
#
_symmetry.space_group_name_H-M   'P 1'
#
loop_
_entity.id
_entity.type
_entity.pdbx_description
1 polymer ?
#
loop_
_entity_poly.entity_id
_entity_poly.type
_entity_poly.pdbx_seq_one_letter_code
_entity_poly.pdbx_strand_id
1 'polypeptide(L)'
;MKTLPRDLSWLRFNARVLQEAQCPEVPLLERLKFLAIFSANLDEFFKVRVATLRRLVKLKKKTRAQLPQERPKRLLAEVLAEVQRQQELFGRTFRQEVLPALQEAGICLLSAEQLTDDQREWTQHYFEKNVRDLLSPVVLDDTLHQLFLKDQAVYLTFWLSQPVAEQRPKGTKKKAHAERVVIMELPTKRHGGRFVALPGGAGTPDDPHCVLFLDDVVRVGAPALFLGYKEVKVNAIKLSRDAE
;
A
#
# COMPACT_ATOMS: atom_id res chain seq x y z
N MET A 1 15.00 -16.17 -35.69
CA MET A 1 14.23 -15.13 -34.96
C MET A 1 14.31 -15.46 -33.47
N LYS A 2 14.93 -14.63 -32.63
CA LYS A 2 14.90 -14.87 -31.17
C LYS A 2 13.52 -14.52 -30.64
N THR A 3 12.78 -15.51 -30.17
CA THR A 3 11.48 -15.31 -29.51
C THR A 3 11.70 -14.73 -28.12
N LEU A 4 10.92 -13.72 -27.73
CA LEU A 4 10.97 -13.16 -26.39
C LEU A 4 10.39 -14.17 -25.38
N PRO A 5 11.00 -14.36 -24.20
CA PRO A 5 10.41 -15.18 -23.14
C PRO A 5 8.97 -14.77 -22.82
N ARG A 6 8.11 -15.75 -22.55
CA ARG A 6 6.67 -15.54 -22.32
C ARG A 6 6.40 -14.51 -21.23
N ASP A 7 7.13 -14.58 -20.12
CA ASP A 7 6.93 -13.68 -18.97
C ASP A 7 7.31 -12.23 -19.29
N LEU A 8 8.39 -12.03 -20.06
CA LEU A 8 8.78 -10.70 -20.54
C LEU A 8 7.79 -10.16 -21.59
N SER A 9 7.23 -11.04 -22.43
CA SER A 9 6.16 -10.66 -23.36
C SER A 9 4.91 -10.21 -22.62
N TRP A 10 4.54 -10.91 -21.55
CA TRP A 10 3.43 -10.53 -20.68
C TRP A 10 3.69 -9.17 -20.01
N LEU A 11 4.91 -8.91 -19.51
CA LEU A 11 5.25 -7.59 -18.95
C LEU A 11 5.18 -6.47 -19.98
N ARG A 12 5.50 -6.74 -21.25
CA ARG A 12 5.30 -5.77 -22.34
C ARG A 12 3.82 -5.48 -22.59
N PHE A 13 2.97 -6.49 -22.52
CA PHE A 13 1.52 -6.30 -22.57
C PHE A 13 1.06 -5.40 -21.42
N ASN A 14 1.46 -5.69 -20.17
CA ASN A 14 1.07 -4.87 -19.03
C ASN A 14 1.63 -3.44 -19.14
N ALA A 15 2.81 -3.26 -19.72
CA ALA A 15 3.34 -1.92 -20.02
C ALA A 15 2.46 -1.11 -20.99
N ARG A 16 1.72 -1.76 -21.92
CA ARG A 16 0.75 -1.06 -22.77
C ARG A 16 -0.45 -0.55 -21.96
N VAL A 17 -0.87 -1.28 -20.93
CA VAL A 17 -1.91 -0.79 -19.99
C VAL A 17 -1.44 0.47 -19.27
N LEU A 18 -0.17 0.52 -18.85
CA LEU A 18 0.41 1.73 -18.25
C LEU A 18 0.48 2.90 -19.25
N GLN A 19 0.68 2.63 -20.54
CA GLN A 19 0.69 3.68 -21.57
C GLN A 19 -0.68 4.34 -21.74
N GLU A 20 -1.79 3.61 -21.56
CA GLU A 20 -3.13 4.22 -21.55
C GLU A 20 -3.29 5.23 -20.40
N ALA A 21 -2.68 4.98 -19.24
CA ALA A 21 -2.64 5.94 -18.15
C ALA A 21 -1.74 7.16 -18.42
N GLN A 22 -0.82 7.06 -19.39
CA GLN A 22 0.08 8.13 -19.80
C GLN A 22 -0.46 8.94 -20.98
N CYS A 23 -1.47 8.43 -21.68
CA CYS A 23 -2.05 9.07 -22.83
C CYS A 23 -2.90 10.28 -22.41
N PRO A 24 -2.57 11.51 -22.85
CA PRO A 24 -3.35 12.71 -22.52
C PRO A 24 -4.76 12.72 -23.14
N GLU A 25 -4.98 11.94 -24.21
CA GLU A 25 -6.29 11.82 -24.87
C GLU A 25 -7.27 10.96 -24.06
N VAL A 26 -6.77 10.14 -23.12
CA VAL A 26 -7.60 9.33 -22.23
C VAL A 26 -8.15 10.22 -21.11
N PRO A 27 -9.47 10.20 -20.84
CA PRO A 27 -10.05 10.98 -19.75
C PRO A 27 -9.36 10.71 -18.40
N LEU A 28 -9.18 11.75 -17.59
CA LEU A 28 -8.34 11.70 -16.40
C LEU A 28 -8.72 10.60 -15.40
N LEU A 29 -10.02 10.40 -15.16
CA LEU A 29 -10.49 9.32 -14.28
C LEU A 29 -10.30 7.93 -14.89
N GLU A 30 -10.31 7.81 -16.23
CA GLU A 30 -9.97 6.56 -16.92
C GLU A 30 -8.47 6.26 -16.81
N ARG A 31 -7.61 7.28 -16.84
CA ARG A 31 -6.15 7.13 -16.58
C ARG A 31 -5.90 6.54 -15.19
N LEU A 32 -6.63 7.01 -14.16
CA LEU A 32 -6.59 6.40 -12.82
C LEU A 32 -7.03 4.93 -12.83
N LYS A 33 -8.07 4.58 -13.58
CA LYS A 33 -8.51 3.18 -13.72
C LYS A 33 -7.44 2.33 -14.39
N PHE A 34 -6.77 2.83 -15.43
CA PHE A 34 -5.64 2.11 -16.05
C PHE A 34 -4.47 1.89 -15.10
N LEU A 35 -4.15 2.86 -14.23
CA LEU A 35 -3.18 2.65 -13.15
C LEU A 35 -3.63 1.52 -12.20
N ALA A 36 -4.91 1.51 -11.82
CA ALA A 36 -5.45 0.43 -10.98
C ALA A 36 -5.40 -0.94 -11.67
N ILE A 37 -5.76 -1.02 -12.95
CA ILE A 37 -5.71 -2.25 -13.76
C ILE A 37 -4.26 -2.73 -13.89
N PHE A 38 -3.32 -1.83 -14.20
CA PHE A 38 -1.89 -2.15 -14.27
C PHE A 38 -1.39 -2.79 -12.97
N SER A 39 -1.75 -2.18 -11.83
CA SER A 39 -1.35 -2.68 -10.49
C SER A 39 -1.98 -4.03 -10.18
N ALA A 40 -3.26 -4.23 -10.49
CA ALA A 40 -3.96 -5.50 -10.24
C ALA A 40 -3.39 -6.63 -11.11
N ASN A 41 -3.13 -6.37 -12.39
CA ASN A 41 -2.47 -7.31 -13.28
C ASN A 41 -1.09 -7.70 -12.76
N LEU A 42 -0.31 -6.72 -12.28
CA LEU A 42 1.02 -6.96 -11.75
C LEU A 42 0.99 -7.81 -10.49
N ASP A 43 0.03 -7.59 -9.58
CA ASP A 43 -0.18 -8.43 -8.41
C ASP A 43 -0.41 -9.91 -8.81
N GLU A 44 -1.29 -10.16 -9.78
CA GLU A 44 -1.57 -11.52 -10.28
C GLU A 44 -0.36 -12.15 -10.96
N PHE A 45 0.41 -11.37 -11.72
CA PHE A 45 1.67 -11.83 -12.30
C PHE A 45 2.69 -12.25 -11.23
N PHE A 46 2.77 -11.53 -10.12
CA PHE A 46 3.64 -11.92 -9.01
C PHE A 46 3.21 -13.23 -8.36
N LYS A 47 1.91 -13.36 -8.07
CA LYS A 47 1.34 -14.54 -7.41
C LYS A 47 1.54 -15.81 -8.22
N VAL A 48 1.44 -15.73 -9.55
CA VAL A 48 1.50 -16.90 -10.44
C VAL A 48 2.89 -17.07 -11.08
N ARG A 49 3.34 -16.06 -11.85
CA ARG A 49 4.53 -16.19 -12.71
C ARG A 49 5.82 -16.06 -11.93
N VAL A 50 5.95 -15.02 -11.10
CA VAL A 50 7.18 -14.84 -10.30
C VAL A 50 7.35 -15.97 -9.28
N ALA A 51 6.26 -16.43 -8.66
CA ALA A 51 6.24 -17.61 -7.81
C ALA A 51 6.78 -18.86 -8.54
N THR A 52 6.26 -19.14 -9.75
CA THR A 52 6.71 -20.26 -10.58
C THR A 52 8.20 -20.16 -10.91
N LEU A 53 8.67 -18.99 -11.35
CA LEU A 53 10.08 -18.75 -11.64
C LEU A 53 10.97 -18.96 -10.41
N ARG A 54 10.55 -18.48 -9.23
CA ARG A 54 11.26 -18.72 -7.96
C ARG A 54 11.34 -20.21 -7.62
N ARG A 55 10.28 -20.99 -7.83
CA ARG A 55 10.29 -22.45 -7.64
C ARG A 55 11.28 -23.13 -8.61
N LEU A 56 11.27 -22.75 -9.89
CA LEU A 56 12.21 -23.28 -10.90
C LEU A 56 13.67 -22.97 -10.55
N VAL A 57 13.95 -21.77 -10.01
CA VAL A 57 15.28 -21.37 -9.53
C VAL A 57 15.74 -22.15 -8.29
N LYS A 58 14.82 -22.74 -7.52
CA LYS A 58 15.15 -23.58 -6.35
C LYS A 58 15.34 -25.07 -6.69
N LEU A 59 14.95 -25.52 -7.89
CA LEU A 59 15.12 -26.92 -8.31
C LEU A 59 16.59 -27.38 -8.30
N LYS A 60 16.82 -28.67 -7.99
CA LYS A 60 18.16 -29.27 -8.00
C LYS A 60 18.80 -29.15 -9.40
N LYS A 61 20.14 -28.99 -9.44
CA LYS A 61 20.90 -28.76 -10.69
C LYS A 61 20.61 -29.79 -11.80
N LYS A 62 20.48 -31.08 -11.44
CA LYS A 62 20.19 -32.16 -12.39
C LYS A 62 18.85 -31.98 -13.11
N THR A 63 17.79 -31.62 -12.37
CA THR A 63 16.46 -31.33 -12.93
C THR A 63 16.45 -30.05 -13.77
N ARG A 64 17.22 -29.04 -13.36
CA ARG A 64 17.33 -27.77 -14.10
C ARG A 64 18.05 -27.90 -15.44
N ALA A 65 19.02 -28.82 -15.53
CA ALA A 65 19.78 -29.06 -16.76
C ALA A 65 18.94 -29.70 -17.88
N GLN A 66 17.77 -30.26 -17.53
CA GLN A 66 16.81 -30.84 -18.48
C GLN A 66 15.78 -29.83 -18.99
N LEU A 67 15.78 -28.60 -18.46
CA LEU A 67 14.84 -27.56 -18.91
C LEU A 67 15.22 -27.04 -20.31
N PRO A 68 14.27 -26.93 -21.24
CA PRO A 68 14.53 -26.36 -22.55
C PRO A 68 14.88 -24.87 -22.43
N GLN A 69 16.13 -24.55 -22.74
CA GLN A 69 16.66 -23.26 -23.21
C GLN A 69 16.65 -22.00 -22.31
N GLU A 70 15.85 -21.90 -21.24
CA GLU A 70 15.89 -20.70 -20.38
C GLU A 70 16.53 -20.98 -19.02
N ARG A 71 17.60 -20.22 -18.69
CA ARG A 71 18.22 -20.22 -17.36
C ARG A 71 17.25 -19.50 -16.40
N PRO A 72 16.50 -20.19 -15.52
CA PRO A 72 15.40 -19.56 -14.77
C PRO A 72 15.89 -18.43 -13.87
N LYS A 73 17.14 -18.52 -13.40
CA LYS A 73 17.78 -17.46 -12.59
C LYS A 73 17.97 -16.17 -13.38
N ARG A 74 18.37 -16.28 -14.65
CA ARG A 74 18.57 -15.13 -15.54
C ARG A 74 17.22 -14.51 -15.89
N LEU A 75 16.25 -15.33 -16.30
CA LEU A 75 14.90 -14.85 -16.61
C LEU A 75 14.26 -14.15 -15.40
N LEU A 76 14.33 -14.73 -14.20
CA LEU A 76 13.82 -14.10 -13.00
C LEU A 76 14.47 -12.73 -12.73
N ALA A 77 15.79 -12.61 -12.94
CA ALA A 77 16.47 -11.32 -12.79
C ALA A 77 16.00 -10.30 -13.84
N GLU A 78 15.85 -10.70 -15.11
CA GLU A 78 15.34 -9.84 -16.18
C GLU A 78 13.89 -9.40 -15.91
N VAL A 79 13.03 -10.31 -15.45
CA VAL A 79 11.65 -10.04 -15.05
C VAL A 79 11.60 -9.03 -13.90
N LEU A 80 12.38 -9.24 -12.84
CA LEU A 80 12.37 -8.33 -11.68
C LEU A 80 12.91 -6.94 -12.05
N ALA A 81 13.92 -6.86 -12.91
CA ALA A 81 14.44 -5.59 -13.40
C ALA A 81 13.40 -4.83 -14.24
N GLU A 82 12.68 -5.52 -15.13
CA GLU A 82 11.62 -4.90 -15.93
C GLU A 82 10.45 -4.45 -15.06
N VAL A 83 10.04 -5.25 -14.07
CA VAL A 83 9.02 -4.85 -13.09
C VAL A 83 9.46 -3.58 -12.36
N GLN A 84 10.70 -3.53 -11.85
CA GLN A 84 11.20 -2.34 -11.13
C GLN A 84 11.11 -1.10 -12.02
N ARG A 85 11.57 -1.20 -13.28
CA ARG A 85 11.49 -0.11 -14.25
C ARG A 85 10.06 0.36 -14.47
N GLN A 86 9.10 -0.57 -14.61
CA GLN A 86 7.69 -0.23 -14.78
C GLN A 86 7.06 0.38 -13.51
N GLN A 87 7.45 -0.07 -12.32
CA GLN A 87 6.99 0.52 -11.05
C GLN A 87 7.50 1.95 -10.84
N GLU A 88 8.74 2.24 -11.24
CA GLU A 88 9.28 3.60 -11.24
C GLU A 88 8.51 4.49 -12.22
N LEU A 89 8.14 3.95 -13.39
CA LEU A 89 7.34 4.67 -14.38
C LEU A 89 5.92 4.92 -13.87
N PHE A 90 5.28 3.91 -13.27
CA PHE A 90 3.99 4.05 -12.60
C PHE A 90 4.03 5.17 -11.55
N GLY A 91 5.06 5.17 -10.70
CA GLY A 91 5.21 6.18 -9.65
C GLY A 91 5.39 7.60 -10.19
N ARG A 92 6.11 7.75 -11.31
CA ARG A 92 6.25 9.02 -12.03
C ARG A 92 4.92 9.47 -12.62
N THR A 93 4.27 8.62 -13.41
CA THR A 93 2.98 8.95 -14.04
C THR A 93 1.91 9.29 -13.01
N PHE A 94 1.81 8.54 -11.91
CA PHE A 94 0.86 8.85 -10.86
C PHE A 94 1.16 10.22 -10.20
N ARG A 95 2.39 10.46 -9.74
CA ARG A 95 2.71 11.65 -8.93
C ARG A 95 2.99 12.92 -9.73
N GLN A 96 3.52 12.80 -10.94
CA GLN A 96 4.00 13.92 -11.75
C GLN A 96 3.07 14.28 -12.90
N GLU A 97 2.11 13.40 -13.23
CA GLU A 97 1.16 13.66 -14.33
C GLU A 97 -0.29 13.61 -13.82
N VAL A 98 -0.70 12.50 -13.21
CA VAL A 98 -2.12 12.28 -12.85
C VAL A 98 -2.54 13.12 -11.65
N LEU A 99 -1.76 13.14 -10.55
CA LEU A 99 -2.09 13.95 -9.38
C LEU A 99 -2.14 15.47 -9.68
N PRO A 100 -1.17 16.06 -10.40
CA PRO A 100 -1.27 17.46 -10.81
C PRO A 100 -2.49 17.74 -11.69
N ALA A 101 -2.78 16.88 -12.67
CA ALA A 101 -3.94 17.05 -13.53
C ALA A 101 -5.27 16.95 -12.76
N LEU A 102 -5.34 16.11 -11.71
CA LEU A 102 -6.51 16.06 -10.82
C LEU A 102 -6.68 17.36 -10.07
N GLN A 103 -5.58 17.92 -9.56
CA GLN A 103 -5.60 19.19 -8.84
C GLN A 103 -6.06 20.34 -9.75
N GLU A 104 -5.56 20.40 -10.99
CA GLU A 104 -6.02 21.36 -12.01
C GLU A 104 -7.49 21.15 -12.41
N ALA A 105 -8.03 19.94 -12.24
CA ALA A 105 -9.44 19.63 -12.42
C ALA A 105 -10.27 19.83 -11.14
N GLY A 106 -9.70 20.43 -10.08
CA GLY A 106 -10.39 20.70 -8.82
C GLY A 106 -10.57 19.48 -7.91
N ILE A 107 -9.74 18.44 -8.05
CA ILE A 107 -9.72 17.24 -7.19
C ILE A 107 -8.34 17.10 -6.55
N CYS A 108 -8.25 17.17 -5.23
CA CYS A 108 -6.99 17.06 -4.52
C CYS A 108 -6.95 15.80 -3.65
N LEU A 109 -5.90 14.99 -3.80
CA LEU A 109 -5.62 13.87 -2.90
C LEU A 109 -4.57 14.31 -1.87
N LEU A 110 -5.00 14.50 -0.63
CA LEU A 110 -4.16 14.99 0.46
C LEU A 110 -3.61 13.83 1.31
N SER A 111 -2.35 13.96 1.74
CA SER A 111 -1.76 13.14 2.81
C SER A 111 -2.01 13.75 4.19
N ALA A 112 -1.78 12.96 5.24
CA ALA A 112 -1.94 13.42 6.62
C ALA A 112 -1.07 14.65 6.97
N GLU A 113 0.06 14.85 6.28
CA GLU A 113 0.99 15.97 6.48
C GLU A 113 0.56 17.24 5.75
N GLN A 114 -0.31 17.14 4.74
CA GLN A 114 -0.76 18.26 3.91
C GLN A 114 -2.04 18.93 4.42
N LEU A 115 -2.68 18.36 5.45
CA LEU A 115 -3.91 18.89 6.02
C LEU A 115 -3.66 20.21 6.76
N THR A 116 -4.57 21.17 6.55
CA THR A 116 -4.69 22.35 7.42
C THR A 116 -5.15 21.94 8.82
N ASP A 117 -5.05 22.86 9.79
CA ASP A 117 -5.48 22.57 11.17
C ASP A 117 -6.97 22.22 11.25
N ASP A 118 -7.84 22.95 10.55
CA ASP A 118 -9.28 22.67 10.50
C ASP A 118 -9.59 21.30 9.86
N GLN A 119 -8.89 20.97 8.75
CA GLN A 119 -9.05 19.68 8.08
C GLN A 119 -8.54 18.52 8.95
N ARG A 120 -7.46 18.75 9.71
CA ARG A 120 -6.90 17.79 10.66
C ARG A 120 -7.86 17.55 11.81
N GLU A 121 -8.45 18.59 12.39
CA GLU A 121 -9.46 18.46 13.44
C GLU A 121 -10.69 17.69 12.95
N TRP A 122 -11.20 18.05 11.77
CA TRP A 122 -12.30 17.31 11.15
C TRP A 122 -11.94 15.84 10.93
N THR A 123 -10.75 15.56 10.40
CA THR A 123 -10.27 14.20 10.12
C THR A 123 -10.14 13.39 11.41
N GLN A 124 -9.67 14.01 12.50
CA GLN A 124 -9.63 13.39 13.82
C GLN A 124 -11.03 13.02 14.31
N HIS A 125 -12.00 13.94 14.19
CA HIS A 125 -13.38 13.68 14.58
C HIS A 125 -14.00 12.56 13.71
N TYR A 126 -13.75 12.57 12.40
CA TYR A 126 -14.20 11.54 11.49
C TYR A 126 -13.62 10.17 11.85
N PHE A 127 -12.32 10.11 12.16
CA PHE A 127 -11.64 8.91 12.61
C PHE A 127 -12.31 8.31 13.86
N GLU A 128 -12.50 9.12 14.91
CA GLU A 128 -13.12 8.68 16.18
C GLU A 128 -14.52 8.12 15.97
N LYS A 129 -15.33 8.79 15.14
CA LYS A 129 -16.74 8.43 14.94
C LYS A 129 -16.96 7.24 13.98
N ASN A 130 -16.14 7.12 12.93
CA ASN A 130 -16.43 6.22 11.81
C ASN A 130 -15.38 5.12 11.59
N VAL A 131 -14.16 5.28 12.10
CA VAL A 131 -13.02 4.40 11.75
C VAL A 131 -12.48 3.66 12.97
N ARG A 132 -12.38 4.32 14.12
CA ARG A 132 -11.76 3.79 15.34
C ARG A 132 -12.29 2.40 15.73
N ASP A 133 -13.61 2.25 15.82
CA ASP A 133 -14.24 0.99 16.24
C ASP A 133 -14.16 -0.12 15.20
N LEU A 134 -13.75 0.21 13.96
CA LEU A 134 -13.49 -0.78 12.93
C LEU A 134 -12.08 -1.36 13.04
N LEU A 135 -11.16 -0.71 13.76
CA LEU A 135 -9.79 -1.18 13.91
C LEU A 135 -9.70 -2.28 14.97
N SER A 136 -8.96 -3.33 14.65
CA SER A 136 -8.69 -4.44 15.57
C SER A 136 -7.18 -4.56 15.79
N PRO A 137 -6.64 -4.04 16.92
CA PRO A 137 -5.21 -4.08 17.21
C PRO A 137 -4.74 -5.50 17.51
N VAL A 138 -3.62 -5.88 16.91
CA VAL A 138 -2.84 -7.07 17.30
C VAL A 138 -1.44 -6.61 17.71
N VAL A 139 -1.05 -6.89 18.95
CA VAL A 139 0.31 -6.61 19.44
C VAL A 139 1.26 -7.69 18.91
N LEU A 140 2.35 -7.27 18.28
CA LEU A 140 3.43 -8.15 17.86
C LEU A 140 4.45 -8.25 19.01
N ASP A 141 4.46 -9.38 19.71
CA ASP A 141 5.43 -9.72 20.74
C ASP A 141 5.86 -11.19 20.66
N ASP A 142 6.82 -11.59 21.49
CA ASP A 142 7.39 -12.94 21.49
C ASP A 142 6.40 -14.04 21.92
N THR A 143 5.22 -13.66 22.43
CA THR A 143 4.16 -14.59 22.82
C THR A 143 3.14 -14.82 21.70
N LEU A 144 3.23 -14.06 20.60
CA LEU A 144 2.36 -14.21 19.45
C LEU A 144 2.72 -15.47 18.65
N HIS A 145 2.06 -16.58 18.98
CA HIS A 145 2.34 -17.87 18.34
C HIS A 145 1.79 -17.99 16.91
N GLN A 146 0.71 -17.28 16.57
CA GLN A 146 0.12 -17.34 15.24
C GLN A 146 -0.54 -16.02 14.86
N LEU A 147 -0.14 -15.48 13.71
CA LEU A 147 -0.76 -14.31 13.09
C LEU A 147 -1.11 -14.65 11.64
N PHE A 148 -2.41 -14.70 11.34
CA PHE A 148 -2.87 -14.88 9.97
C PHE A 148 -3.14 -13.53 9.32
N LEU A 149 -2.23 -13.12 8.43
CA LEU A 149 -2.43 -11.95 7.57
C LEU A 149 -3.11 -12.39 6.26
N LYS A 150 -4.22 -11.72 5.94
CA LYS A 150 -5.01 -11.96 4.73
C LYS A 150 -4.18 -11.59 3.49
N ASP A 151 -4.35 -12.37 2.43
CA ASP A 151 -3.72 -12.10 1.14
C ASP A 151 -4.25 -10.78 0.54
N GLN A 152 -3.36 -9.99 -0.04
CA GLN A 152 -3.61 -8.69 -0.69
C GLN A 152 -4.28 -7.60 0.19
N ALA A 153 -4.57 -7.88 1.46
CA ALA A 153 -5.06 -6.87 2.40
C ALA A 153 -3.94 -5.90 2.81
N VAL A 154 -4.32 -4.63 2.98
CA VAL A 154 -3.41 -3.61 3.52
C VAL A 154 -3.51 -3.65 5.04
N TYR A 155 -2.35 -3.72 5.68
CA TYR A 155 -2.20 -3.59 7.12
C TYR A 155 -1.38 -2.34 7.43
N LEU A 156 -1.70 -1.70 8.56
CA LEU A 156 -0.89 -0.64 9.15
C LEU A 156 -0.14 -1.19 10.34
N THR A 157 1.17 -0.97 10.37
CA THR A 157 2.01 -1.20 11.55
C THR A 157 2.22 0.11 12.29
N PHE A 158 2.14 0.05 13.61
CA PHE A 158 2.32 1.16 14.54
C PHE A 158 3.53 0.82 15.39
N TRP A 159 4.63 1.53 15.15
CA TRP A 159 5.80 1.49 15.99
C TRP A 159 5.62 2.50 17.12
N LEU A 160 5.50 1.99 18.34
CA LEU A 160 5.28 2.77 19.54
C LEU A 160 6.59 2.87 20.31
N SER A 161 7.09 4.09 20.53
CA SER A 161 8.34 4.35 21.24
C SER A 161 8.15 5.41 22.33
N GLN A 162 9.10 5.46 23.27
CA GLN A 162 9.13 6.46 24.35
C GLN A 162 7.88 6.43 25.24
N PRO A 163 7.70 5.38 26.07
CA PRO A 163 6.54 5.26 26.94
C PRO A 163 6.48 6.40 27.98
N VAL A 164 5.31 6.99 28.15
CA VAL A 164 5.06 8.07 29.13
C VAL A 164 4.97 7.47 30.54
N ALA A 165 5.77 8.00 31.46
CA ALA A 165 5.94 7.43 32.81
C ALA A 165 4.68 7.53 33.70
N GLU A 166 3.81 8.51 33.45
CA GLU A 166 2.68 8.89 34.32
C GLU A 166 1.46 7.97 34.22
N GLN A 167 1.33 7.18 33.14
CA GLN A 167 0.20 6.24 32.97
C GLN A 167 0.55 4.79 33.38
N ARG A 168 1.58 4.60 34.20
CA ARG A 168 1.83 3.29 34.83
C ARG A 168 0.73 3.03 35.87
N PRO A 169 -0.04 1.93 35.76
CA PRO A 169 -0.86 1.47 36.88
C PRO A 169 0.05 1.28 38.10
N LYS A 170 -0.28 1.94 39.23
CA LYS A 170 0.41 1.71 40.50
C LYS A 170 0.30 0.22 40.84
N GLY A 171 1.40 -0.52 40.70
CA GLY A 171 1.47 -1.95 41.07
C GLY A 171 2.13 -2.89 40.04
N THR A 172 2.29 -2.48 38.78
CA THR A 172 2.95 -3.35 37.78
C THR A 172 4.48 -3.24 37.85
N LYS A 173 5.14 -4.25 38.42
CA LYS A 173 6.61 -4.40 38.46
C LYS A 173 7.26 -4.71 37.10
N LYS A 174 6.48 -4.94 36.03
CA LYS A 174 7.03 -5.14 34.68
C LYS A 174 7.43 -3.79 34.09
N LYS A 175 8.71 -3.65 33.71
CA LYS A 175 9.17 -2.54 32.86
C LYS A 175 8.26 -2.50 31.63
N ALA A 176 7.63 -1.36 31.35
CA ALA A 176 6.97 -1.15 30.07
C ALA A 176 8.02 -1.42 28.98
N HIS A 177 7.70 -2.27 28.00
CA HIS A 177 8.57 -2.47 26.85
C HIS A 177 8.86 -1.09 26.26
N ALA A 178 10.14 -0.77 26.09
CA ALA A 178 10.58 0.53 25.58
C ALA A 178 10.00 0.82 24.20
N GLU A 179 9.74 -0.25 23.45
CA GLU A 179 9.16 -0.22 22.11
C GLU A 179 8.13 -1.34 21.97
N ARG A 180 7.08 -1.09 21.19
CA ARG A 180 6.09 -2.09 20.80
C ARG A 180 5.71 -1.91 19.35
N VAL A 181 5.32 -3.00 18.71
CA VAL A 181 4.72 -2.97 17.37
C VAL A 181 3.30 -3.47 17.47
N VAL A 182 2.36 -2.68 16.97
CA VAL A 182 0.96 -3.08 16.80
C VAL A 182 0.68 -3.17 15.31
N ILE A 183 -0.12 -4.14 14.89
CA ILE A 183 -0.59 -4.25 13.51
C ILE A 183 -2.12 -4.22 13.49
N MET A 184 -2.69 -3.53 12.51
CA MET A 184 -4.13 -3.47 12.27
C MET A 184 -4.43 -3.65 10.79
N GLU A 185 -5.47 -4.41 10.45
CA GLU A 185 -5.99 -4.45 9.08
C GLU A 185 -6.69 -3.13 8.76
N LEU A 186 -6.37 -2.53 7.61
CA LEU A 186 -7.06 -1.33 7.14
C LEU A 186 -8.52 -1.70 6.79
N PRO A 187 -9.54 -1.12 7.46
CA PRO A 187 -10.90 -1.65 7.45
C PRO A 187 -11.70 -1.25 6.21
N THR A 188 -11.07 -1.18 5.03
CA THR A 188 -11.64 -0.68 3.77
C THR A 188 -13.05 -1.23 3.47
N LYS A 189 -13.26 -2.54 3.61
CA LYS A 189 -14.58 -3.18 3.36
C LYS A 189 -15.64 -2.82 4.39
N ARG A 190 -15.27 -2.79 5.68
CA ARG A 190 -16.19 -2.47 6.79
C ARG A 190 -16.52 -0.98 6.83
N HIS A 191 -15.57 -0.14 6.44
CA HIS A 191 -15.72 1.31 6.29
C HIS A 191 -16.58 1.67 5.06
N GLY A 192 -16.54 0.84 4.00
CA GLY A 192 -17.31 1.06 2.77
C GLY A 192 -16.52 1.69 1.62
N GLY A 193 -15.21 1.94 1.80
CA GLY A 193 -14.38 2.54 0.76
C GLY A 193 -12.95 2.84 1.24
N ARG A 194 -12.06 3.13 0.30
CA ARG A 194 -10.65 3.49 0.57
C ARG A 194 -10.40 5.00 0.60
N PHE A 195 -11.35 5.78 0.10
CA PHE A 195 -11.25 7.24 0.05
C PHE A 195 -12.26 7.86 1.01
N VAL A 196 -11.83 8.93 1.69
CA VAL A 196 -12.67 9.75 2.56
C VAL A 196 -12.64 11.16 2.00
N ALA A 197 -13.80 11.68 1.61
CA ALA A 197 -13.91 13.07 1.17
C ALA A 197 -13.95 14.00 2.38
N LEU A 198 -13.13 15.06 2.34
CA LEU A 198 -13.27 16.19 3.25
C LEU A 198 -14.54 16.98 2.91
N PRO A 199 -15.17 17.64 3.90
CA PRO A 199 -16.28 18.52 3.62
C PRO A 199 -15.80 19.75 2.85
N GLY A 200 -16.64 20.27 1.97
CA GLY A 200 -16.34 21.46 1.17
C GLY A 200 -15.72 21.14 -0.20
N GLY A 201 -15.19 22.19 -0.83
CA GLY A 201 -14.78 22.17 -2.24
C GLY A 201 -15.97 22.43 -3.16
N ALA A 202 -15.83 23.41 -4.05
CA ALA A 202 -16.71 23.62 -5.19
C ALA A 202 -16.31 22.77 -6.42
N GLY A 203 -15.20 22.03 -6.33
CA GLY A 203 -14.65 21.25 -7.44
C GLY A 203 -13.94 22.13 -8.46
N THR A 204 -13.43 23.28 -8.02
CA THR A 204 -12.63 24.20 -8.84
C THR A 204 -11.17 24.16 -8.39
N PRO A 205 -10.22 24.64 -9.20
CA PRO A 205 -8.81 24.70 -8.79
C PRO A 205 -8.56 25.54 -7.53
N ASP A 206 -9.34 26.61 -7.34
CA ASP A 206 -9.23 27.52 -6.20
C ASP A 206 -9.97 27.00 -4.94
N ASP A 207 -10.95 26.11 -5.12
CA ASP A 207 -11.70 25.44 -4.05
C ASP A 207 -11.93 23.96 -4.40
N PRO A 208 -10.88 23.13 -4.30
CA PRO A 208 -10.90 21.75 -4.78
C PRO A 208 -11.67 20.82 -3.85
N HIS A 209 -12.26 19.77 -4.41
CA HIS A 209 -12.72 18.62 -3.65
C HIS A 209 -11.52 17.82 -3.14
N CYS A 210 -11.28 17.91 -1.83
CA CYS A 210 -10.19 17.21 -1.18
C CYS A 210 -10.62 15.82 -0.70
N VAL A 211 -9.79 14.81 -0.97
CA VAL A 211 -9.97 13.43 -0.53
C VAL A 211 -8.71 12.93 0.16
N LEU A 212 -8.87 12.06 1.15
CA LEU A 212 -7.79 11.33 1.80
C LEU A 212 -7.90 9.84 1.50
N PHE A 213 -6.78 9.14 1.55
CA PHE A 213 -6.85 7.70 1.77
C PHE A 213 -7.28 7.39 3.20
N LEU A 214 -7.99 6.29 3.39
CA LEU A 214 -8.40 5.81 4.70
C LEU A 214 -7.19 5.55 5.62
N ASP A 215 -6.03 5.16 5.09
CA ASP A 215 -4.83 5.03 5.91
C ASP A 215 -4.29 6.36 6.41
N ASP A 216 -4.46 7.47 5.68
CA ASP A 216 -4.11 8.80 6.17
C ASP A 216 -5.06 9.26 7.30
N VAL A 217 -6.34 8.94 7.21
CA VAL A 217 -7.30 9.15 8.32
C VAL A 217 -6.85 8.39 9.57
N VAL A 218 -6.41 7.14 9.42
CA VAL A 218 -5.86 6.35 10.53
C VAL A 218 -4.54 6.93 11.05
N ARG A 219 -3.67 7.49 10.18
CA ARG A 219 -2.43 8.18 10.59
C ARG A 219 -2.72 9.39 11.47
N VAL A 220 -3.71 10.21 11.09
CA VAL A 220 -4.15 11.36 11.88
C VAL A 220 -4.66 10.90 13.26
N GLY A 221 -5.48 9.84 13.29
CA GLY A 221 -6.02 9.28 14.53
C GLY A 221 -5.03 8.48 15.40
N ALA A 222 -3.90 8.07 14.86
CA ALA A 222 -2.97 7.14 15.51
C ALA A 222 -2.45 7.61 16.88
N PRO A 223 -2.07 8.90 17.09
CA PRO A 223 -1.63 9.38 18.39
C PRO A 223 -2.70 9.20 19.49
N ALA A 224 -3.98 9.37 19.17
CA ALA A 224 -5.09 9.24 20.12
C ALA A 224 -5.34 7.77 20.54
N LEU A 225 -4.97 6.81 19.69
CA LEU A 225 -5.06 5.38 20.01
C LEU A 225 -4.02 4.94 21.06
N PHE A 226 -2.88 5.64 21.14
CA PHE A 226 -1.72 5.19 21.91
C PHE A 226 -1.17 6.28 22.85
N LEU A 227 -2.05 6.91 23.64
CA LEU A 227 -1.72 7.98 24.60
C LEU A 227 -0.57 7.64 25.60
N GLY A 228 -0.29 6.35 25.81
CA GLY A 228 0.82 5.89 26.65
C GLY A 228 2.22 6.03 26.01
N TYR A 229 2.32 6.48 24.77
CA TYR A 229 3.57 6.61 24.01
C TYR A 229 3.70 8.01 23.41
N LYS A 230 4.92 8.58 23.44
CA LYS A 230 5.16 9.90 22.85
C LYS A 230 5.28 9.86 21.33
N GLU A 231 5.75 8.75 20.78
CA GLU A 231 6.02 8.62 19.36
C GLU A 231 5.29 7.40 18.79
N VAL A 232 4.52 7.64 17.73
CA VAL A 232 3.74 6.64 17.00
C VAL A 232 4.08 6.77 15.51
N LYS A 233 4.87 5.82 14.98
CA LYS A 233 5.14 5.77 13.54
C LYS A 233 4.25 4.75 12.86
N VAL A 234 3.53 5.18 11.85
CA VAL A 234 2.61 4.34 11.10
C VAL A 234 3.24 3.97 9.75
N ASN A 235 3.24 2.69 9.39
CA ASN A 235 3.73 2.22 8.10
C ASN A 235 2.70 1.28 7.47
N ALA A 236 2.56 1.33 6.15
CA ALA A 236 1.67 0.43 5.43
C ALA A 236 2.45 -0.79 4.93
N ILE A 237 1.87 -1.97 5.11
CA ILE A 237 2.37 -3.22 4.54
C ILE A 237 1.24 -3.95 3.81
N LYS A 238 1.60 -4.68 2.76
CA LYS A 238 0.71 -5.58 2.03
C LYS A 238 1.47 -6.87 1.80
N LEU A 239 0.81 -7.99 1.98
CA LEU A 239 1.39 -9.31 1.71
C LEU A 239 0.69 -9.93 0.50
N SER A 240 1.49 -10.59 -0.33
CA SER A 240 1.01 -11.43 -1.42
C SER A 240 1.52 -12.85 -1.20
N ARG A 241 0.62 -13.82 -1.21
CA ARG A 241 0.95 -15.24 -1.13
C ARG A 241 1.03 -15.82 -2.55
N ASP A 242 2.04 -16.64 -2.77
CA ASP A 242 2.20 -17.38 -4.03
C ASP A 242 0.96 -18.25 -4.26
N ALA A 243 0.46 -18.29 -5.51
CA ALA A 243 -0.57 -19.24 -5.90
C ALA A 243 -0.04 -20.68 -5.75
N GLU A 244 -0.91 -21.61 -5.35
CA GLU A 244 -0.55 -23.03 -5.19
C GLU A 244 -0.08 -23.66 -6.51
#